data_AF-A0A9P3GQP7-F1
#
_entry.id   AF-A0A9P3GQP7-F1
#
_cell.length_a   1.000
_cell.length_b   1.000
_cell.length_c   1.000
_cell.angle_alpha   90.00
_cell.angle_beta   90.00
_cell.angle_gamma   90.00
#
_symmetry.space_group_name_H-M   'P 1'
#
loop_
_entity.id
_entity.type
_entity.pdbx_description
1 polymer ?
#
loop_
_entity_poly.entity_id
_entity_poly.type
_entity_poly.pdbx_seq_one_letter_code
_entity_poly.pdbx_strand_id
1 'polypeptide(L)'
;MYRATIIRSLLALPALASTLAPPARAAAQMPAQICYGSPDVSCNLVFQQCLSSGKLWSSPICLAAATCAGLEPFLEALCCSTGRCLDPAREPSLDYNLYASIVGPCAWAPGGCPVQPKDFVKFYYDTLLDMGSFNLPPVRTVVGWWYSIISWTATGSQIPYKNFNDWLHYSNPSVEPQQSPHIDGEHEGENAHAHLHGHPQEMPADGDNTHQALFASLQGNSSTSNTSDPTESTDMAAHMRRAASAASSSASAAPAKVYTYHIDCNTYADVCENWCFYVFCKQGGAQAAWTVNVARADAAARRKDSQCGKLKPNKCSNKGTGTGADGKWPAHKYGYDCDEQPKASNAQGGDGSATRCVPLTENRSEGTVWKNFINGQDASQRDYLADTTAVTVVLDNPPSGALCKSLRPPARTVCPRLASASDAGVMDDLVRQQ
;
A
#
# COMPACT_ATOMS: atom_id res chain seq x y z
N MET A 1 -40.92 -54.73 61.02
CA MET A 1 -40.79 -53.44 61.73
C MET A 1 -39.31 -53.05 61.74
N TYR A 2 -38.86 -52.24 60.79
CA TYR A 2 -37.47 -51.75 60.73
C TYR A 2 -37.42 -50.33 61.29
N ARG A 3 -36.65 -50.12 62.36
CA ARG A 3 -36.31 -48.80 62.90
C ARG A 3 -35.03 -48.30 62.21
N ALA A 4 -35.11 -47.15 61.54
CA ALA A 4 -33.96 -46.45 60.99
C ALA A 4 -33.44 -45.43 62.03
N THR A 5 -32.17 -45.56 62.39
CA THR A 5 -31.44 -44.65 63.28
C THR A 5 -30.73 -43.59 62.43
N ILE A 6 -31.04 -42.32 62.64
CA ILE A 6 -30.37 -41.18 62.01
C ILE A 6 -29.26 -40.69 62.95
N ILE A 7 -28.00 -40.82 62.53
CA ILE A 7 -26.84 -40.23 63.20
C ILE A 7 -26.53 -38.89 62.53
N ARG A 8 -26.70 -37.79 63.27
CA ARG A 8 -26.24 -36.44 62.89
C ARG A 8 -24.78 -36.28 63.29
N SER A 9 -23.88 -36.31 62.31
CA SER A 9 -22.48 -35.89 62.49
C SER A 9 -22.37 -34.37 62.29
N LEU A 10 -22.09 -33.65 63.38
CA LEU A 10 -21.68 -32.24 63.38
C LEU A 10 -20.19 -32.16 63.00
N LEU A 11 -19.91 -31.70 61.78
CA LEU A 11 -18.55 -31.34 61.36
C LEU A 11 -18.31 -29.85 61.65
N ALA A 12 -17.30 -29.58 62.47
CA ALA A 12 -16.80 -28.25 62.75
C ALA A 12 -15.98 -27.73 61.56
N LEU A 13 -16.31 -26.52 61.10
CA LEU A 13 -15.56 -25.79 60.06
C LEU A 13 -14.37 -25.05 60.70
N PRO A 14 -13.16 -25.11 60.12
CA PRO A 14 -12.03 -24.31 60.57
C PRO A 14 -12.18 -22.87 60.08
N ALA A 15 -11.90 -21.91 60.97
CA ALA A 15 -11.82 -20.50 60.65
C ALA A 15 -10.59 -20.22 59.79
N LEU A 16 -10.79 -19.84 58.53
CA LEU A 16 -9.75 -19.33 57.65
C LEU A 16 -9.53 -17.84 57.95
N ALA A 17 -8.39 -17.51 58.54
CA ALA A 17 -7.92 -16.14 58.67
C ALA A 17 -7.37 -15.66 57.31
N SER A 18 -8.15 -14.86 56.60
CA SER A 18 -7.71 -14.17 55.39
C SER A 18 -6.79 -13.01 55.73
N THR A 19 -5.49 -13.17 55.50
CA THR A 19 -4.53 -12.06 55.41
C THR A 19 -4.81 -11.27 54.12
N LEU A 20 -5.50 -10.13 54.25
CA LEU A 20 -5.69 -9.15 53.19
C LEU A 20 -4.34 -8.49 52.85
N ALA A 21 -3.70 -8.92 51.77
CA ALA A 21 -2.65 -8.13 51.13
C ALA A 21 -3.27 -6.83 50.57
N PRO A 22 -2.59 -5.68 50.67
CA PRO A 22 -3.06 -4.45 50.07
C PRO A 22 -3.21 -4.64 48.55
N PRO A 23 -4.29 -4.12 47.92
CA PRO A 23 -4.51 -4.27 46.50
C PRO A 23 -3.34 -3.64 45.76
N ALA A 24 -2.66 -4.45 44.94
CA ALA A 24 -1.75 -3.92 43.93
C ALA A 24 -2.50 -2.84 43.15
N ARG A 25 -1.93 -1.63 43.06
CA ARG A 25 -2.49 -0.55 42.23
C ARG A 25 -2.64 -1.11 40.82
N ALA A 26 -3.87 -1.42 40.42
CA ALA A 26 -4.19 -1.73 39.04
C ALA A 26 -3.80 -0.49 38.22
N ALA A 27 -2.76 -0.61 37.39
CA ALA A 27 -2.48 0.38 36.38
C ALA A 27 -3.77 0.52 35.55
N ALA A 28 -4.33 1.73 35.51
CA ALA A 28 -5.54 1.99 34.74
C ALA A 28 -5.24 1.69 33.26
N GLN A 29 -5.78 0.58 32.73
CA GLN A 29 -5.71 0.28 31.31
C GLN A 29 -6.48 1.36 30.57
N MET A 30 -5.80 2.08 29.68
CA MET A 30 -6.50 2.97 28.74
C MET A 30 -7.32 2.10 27.78
N PRO A 31 -8.54 2.50 27.42
CA PRO A 31 -9.31 1.76 26.44
C PRO A 31 -8.55 1.74 25.13
N ALA A 32 -8.27 0.55 24.62
CA ALA A 32 -7.39 0.34 23.47
C ALA A 32 -7.88 1.01 22.17
N GLN A 33 -9.15 1.41 22.11
CA GLN A 33 -9.70 2.24 21.03
C GLN A 33 -9.07 3.64 20.94
N ILE A 34 -8.38 4.12 22.00
CA ILE A 34 -7.60 5.36 21.98
C ILE A 34 -6.25 5.15 21.30
N CYS A 35 -5.67 3.95 21.43
CA CYS A 35 -4.34 3.62 20.94
C CYS A 35 -4.34 3.15 19.48
N TYR A 36 -5.43 2.54 19.02
CA TYR A 36 -5.61 2.10 17.64
C TYR A 36 -7.03 2.37 17.15
N GLY A 37 -7.12 2.84 15.90
CA GLY A 37 -8.39 2.98 15.21
C GLY A 37 -8.23 2.68 13.73
N SER A 38 -8.69 1.51 13.32
CA SER A 38 -8.91 1.18 11.91
C SER A 38 -10.30 1.68 11.47
N PRO A 39 -10.48 2.15 10.23
CA PRO A 39 -11.81 2.34 9.68
C PRO A 39 -12.55 0.99 9.50
N ASP A 40 -11.82 -0.12 9.41
CA ASP A 40 -12.40 -1.44 9.28
C ASP A 40 -12.73 -2.05 10.66
N VAL A 41 -14.01 -2.33 10.88
CA VAL A 41 -14.53 -2.87 12.15
C VAL A 41 -13.88 -4.23 12.47
N SER A 42 -13.66 -5.07 11.47
CA SER A 42 -13.08 -6.40 11.68
C SER A 42 -11.64 -6.32 12.19
N CYS A 43 -10.87 -5.37 11.65
CA CYS A 43 -9.48 -5.16 12.05
C CYS A 43 -9.39 -4.64 13.49
N ASN A 44 -10.29 -3.75 13.89
CA ASN A 44 -10.41 -3.35 15.29
C ASN A 44 -10.73 -4.54 16.21
N LEU A 45 -11.64 -5.43 15.80
CA LEU A 45 -12.04 -6.59 16.61
C LEU A 45 -10.88 -7.55 16.86
N VAL A 46 -10.15 -7.96 15.82
CA VAL A 46 -8.97 -8.84 15.99
C VAL A 46 -7.88 -8.16 16.81
N PHE A 47 -7.69 -6.84 16.65
CA PHE A 47 -6.74 -6.07 17.44
C PHE A 47 -7.09 -6.08 18.93
N GLN A 48 -8.34 -5.74 19.29
CA GLN A 48 -8.80 -5.74 20.68
C GLN A 48 -8.65 -7.12 21.32
N GLN A 49 -8.98 -8.18 20.60
CA GLN A 49 -8.84 -9.54 21.10
C GLN A 49 -7.36 -9.95 21.24
N CYS A 50 -6.49 -9.51 20.33
CA CYS A 50 -5.06 -9.76 20.41
C CYS A 50 -4.44 -9.23 21.71
N LEU A 51 -4.84 -8.02 22.15
CA LEU A 51 -4.33 -7.40 23.39
C LEU A 51 -4.50 -8.29 24.63
N SER A 52 -5.56 -9.10 24.65
CA SER A 52 -5.83 -10.03 25.76
C SER A 52 -5.00 -11.32 25.72
N SER A 53 -4.42 -11.67 24.57
CA SER A 53 -3.80 -12.98 24.34
C SER A 53 -2.38 -13.10 24.90
N GLY A 54 -1.63 -12.00 24.98
CA GLY A 54 -0.22 -11.98 25.39
C GLY A 54 0.74 -12.76 24.48
N LYS A 55 0.26 -13.27 23.34
CA LYS A 55 0.99 -14.10 22.39
C LYS A 55 0.96 -13.42 21.03
N LEU A 56 2.11 -13.01 20.49
CA LEU A 56 2.19 -12.41 19.16
C LEU A 56 2.14 -13.48 18.06
N TRP A 57 3.29 -13.93 17.58
CA TRP A 57 3.39 -14.77 16.38
C TRP A 57 3.01 -16.24 16.61
N SER A 58 2.46 -16.57 17.78
CA SER A 58 1.83 -17.86 18.08
C SER A 58 0.31 -17.77 18.25
N SER A 59 -0.28 -16.60 18.01
CA SER A 59 -1.73 -16.36 18.08
C SER A 59 -2.28 -16.02 16.70
N PRO A 60 -3.26 -16.77 16.15
CA PRO A 60 -3.89 -16.43 14.88
C PRO A 60 -4.53 -15.04 14.93
N ILE A 61 -5.09 -14.67 16.08
CA ILE A 61 -5.73 -13.38 16.31
C ILE A 61 -4.72 -12.23 16.22
N CYS A 62 -3.55 -12.36 16.84
CA CYS A 62 -2.53 -11.33 16.76
C CYS A 62 -1.87 -11.25 15.39
N LEU A 63 -1.70 -12.39 14.71
CA LEU A 63 -1.23 -12.39 13.33
C LEU A 63 -2.24 -11.70 12.39
N ALA A 64 -3.55 -11.96 12.54
CA ALA A 64 -4.60 -11.27 11.81
C ALA A 64 -4.61 -9.76 12.11
N ALA A 65 -4.47 -9.37 13.37
CA ALA A 65 -4.40 -7.97 13.78
C ALA A 65 -3.18 -7.24 13.19
N ALA A 66 -1.99 -7.83 13.25
CA ALA A 66 -0.78 -7.23 12.70
C ALA A 66 -0.88 -7.09 11.16
N THR A 67 -1.46 -8.08 10.49
CA THR A 67 -1.58 -8.07 9.03
C THR A 67 -2.61 -7.07 8.51
N CYS A 68 -3.74 -6.87 9.20
CA CYS A 68 -4.73 -5.86 8.80
C CYS A 68 -4.31 -4.43 9.18
N ALA A 69 -3.61 -4.27 10.31
CA ALA A 69 -3.16 -2.95 10.77
C ALA A 69 -1.91 -2.46 10.06
N GLY A 70 -1.03 -3.38 9.65
CA GLY A 70 0.38 -3.10 9.40
C GLY A 70 1.19 -3.19 10.70
N LEU A 71 2.44 -3.63 10.60
CA LEU A 71 3.25 -3.97 11.78
C LEU A 71 3.58 -2.76 12.67
N GLU A 72 3.95 -1.62 12.08
CA GLU A 72 4.29 -0.40 12.83
C GLU A 72 3.11 0.13 13.68
N PRO A 73 1.93 0.45 13.10
CA PRO A 73 0.79 0.93 13.90
C PRO A 73 0.27 -0.13 14.87
N PHE A 74 0.41 -1.42 14.55
CA PHE A 74 0.08 -2.51 15.48
C PHE A 74 0.96 -2.48 16.74
N LEU A 75 2.29 -2.38 16.58
CA LEU A 75 3.23 -2.36 17.70
C LEU A 75 3.13 -1.09 18.53
N GLU A 76 2.95 0.07 17.89
CA GLU A 76 2.73 1.35 18.57
C GLU A 76 1.46 1.28 19.44
N ALA A 77 0.37 0.76 18.88
CA ALA A 77 -0.86 0.61 19.62
C ALA A 77 -0.80 -0.42 20.74
N LEU A 78 -0.05 -1.52 20.55
CA LEU A 78 0.19 -2.52 21.58
C LEU A 78 0.98 -1.92 22.76
N CYS A 79 2.05 -1.17 22.46
CA CYS A 79 2.84 -0.40 23.42
C CYS A 79 1.95 0.58 24.19
N CYS A 80 1.11 1.35 23.49
CA CYS A 80 0.17 2.28 24.11
C CYS A 80 -0.87 1.59 25.00
N SER A 81 -1.44 0.47 24.56
CA SER A 81 -2.55 -0.20 25.27
C SER A 81 -2.09 -1.00 26.48
N THR A 82 -0.89 -1.58 26.41
CA THR A 82 -0.38 -2.52 27.43
C THR A 82 0.73 -1.92 28.29
N GLY A 83 1.31 -0.79 27.88
CA GLY A 83 2.55 -0.26 28.46
C GLY A 83 3.80 -1.10 28.13
N ARG A 84 3.65 -2.19 27.37
CA ARG A 84 4.73 -3.08 26.96
C ARG A 84 5.06 -2.85 25.49
N CYS A 85 6.16 -2.13 25.25
CA CYS A 85 6.65 -1.85 23.91
C CYS A 85 7.56 -3.01 23.48
N LEU A 86 7.14 -3.72 22.44
CA LEU A 86 7.84 -4.91 21.95
C LEU A 86 8.84 -4.52 20.88
N ASP A 87 10.04 -5.08 20.97
CA ASP A 87 10.99 -5.11 19.88
C ASP A 87 10.65 -6.34 19.03
N PRO A 88 10.02 -6.17 17.85
CA PRO A 88 9.57 -7.30 17.05
C PRO A 88 10.75 -8.20 16.69
N ALA A 89 11.98 -7.70 16.52
CA ALA A 89 13.15 -8.50 16.20
C ALA A 89 13.56 -9.47 17.32
N ARG A 90 13.10 -9.26 18.56
CA ARG A 90 13.36 -10.14 19.72
C ARG A 90 12.24 -11.12 20.01
N GLU A 91 11.11 -11.00 19.33
CA GLU A 91 9.99 -11.90 19.52
C GLU A 91 10.29 -13.28 18.89
N PRO A 92 9.71 -14.37 19.40
CA PRO A 92 9.86 -15.69 18.79
C PRO A 92 9.38 -15.67 17.35
N SER A 93 10.00 -16.47 16.46
CA SER A 93 9.52 -16.61 15.08
C SER A 93 8.05 -17.02 15.02
N LEU A 94 7.40 -16.73 13.89
CA LEU A 94 6.06 -17.21 13.54
C LEU A 94 5.96 -18.70 13.82
N ASP A 95 5.02 -19.07 14.70
CA ASP A 95 4.78 -20.45 15.05
C ASP A 95 4.50 -21.25 13.77
N TYR A 96 5.29 -22.30 13.55
CA TYR A 96 5.21 -23.03 12.29
C TYR A 96 3.91 -23.82 12.15
N ASN A 97 3.26 -24.22 13.25
CA ASN A 97 1.94 -24.83 13.22
C ASN A 97 0.87 -23.78 12.85
N LEU A 98 1.02 -22.54 13.35
CA LEU A 98 0.17 -21.44 12.91
C LEU A 98 0.35 -21.18 11.41
N TYR A 99 1.58 -21.10 10.90
CA TYR A 99 1.84 -21.03 9.46
C TYR A 99 1.22 -22.20 8.68
N ALA A 100 1.39 -23.43 9.16
CA ALA A 100 0.81 -24.62 8.55
C ALA A 100 -0.72 -24.61 8.56
N SER A 101 -1.36 -23.95 9.54
CA SER A 101 -2.82 -23.77 9.54
C SER A 101 -3.31 -22.84 8.42
N ILE A 102 -2.45 -21.91 7.96
CA ILE A 102 -2.75 -20.98 6.86
C ILE A 102 -2.65 -21.70 5.51
N VAL A 103 -1.51 -22.34 5.25
CA VAL A 103 -1.20 -22.92 3.92
C VAL A 103 -1.64 -24.39 3.79
N GLY A 104 -2.04 -25.01 4.90
CA GLY A 104 -2.46 -26.40 4.96
C GLY A 104 -1.29 -27.41 4.99
N PRO A 105 -1.57 -28.70 4.71
CA PRO A 105 -0.61 -29.80 4.87
C PRO A 105 0.67 -29.64 4.04
N CYS A 106 0.64 -28.86 2.95
CA CYS A 106 1.81 -28.63 2.12
C CYS A 106 2.93 -27.85 2.82
N ALA A 107 2.66 -27.22 3.99
CA ALA A 107 3.71 -26.64 4.83
C ALA A 107 4.80 -27.67 5.16
N TRP A 108 4.41 -28.92 5.38
CA TRP A 108 5.30 -30.00 5.82
C TRP A 108 6.00 -30.74 4.67
N ALA A 109 5.71 -30.37 3.41
CA ALA A 109 6.43 -30.92 2.27
C ALA A 109 7.87 -30.39 2.23
N PRO A 110 8.84 -31.11 1.64
CA PRO A 110 10.18 -30.57 1.40
C PRO A 110 10.11 -29.24 0.63
N GLY A 111 10.67 -28.18 1.21
CA GLY A 111 10.59 -26.80 0.69
C GLY A 111 9.36 -26.00 1.13
N GLY A 112 8.34 -26.66 1.70
CA GLY A 112 7.07 -26.05 2.10
C GLY A 112 6.29 -25.46 0.93
N CYS A 113 5.07 -25.02 1.18
CA CYS A 113 4.32 -24.17 0.25
C CYS A 113 4.26 -22.74 0.78
N PRO A 114 4.40 -21.72 -0.09
CA PRO A 114 4.24 -20.33 0.30
C PRO A 114 2.76 -19.99 0.50
N VAL A 115 2.49 -18.95 1.30
CA VAL A 115 1.14 -18.39 1.44
C VAL A 115 0.70 -17.79 0.12
N GLN A 116 -0.49 -18.18 -0.35
CA GLN A 116 -1.15 -17.58 -1.51
C GLN A 116 -2.21 -16.55 -1.06
N PRO A 117 -2.65 -15.63 -1.94
CA PRO A 117 -3.69 -14.66 -1.59
C PRO A 117 -4.96 -15.30 -1.03
N LYS A 118 -5.38 -16.44 -1.59
CA LYS A 118 -6.56 -17.19 -1.14
C LYS A 118 -6.38 -17.77 0.27
N ASP A 119 -5.16 -18.20 0.62
CA ASP A 119 -4.85 -18.82 1.91
C ASP A 119 -4.89 -17.74 3.00
N PHE A 120 -4.35 -16.56 2.70
CA PHE A 120 -4.42 -15.39 3.57
C PHE A 120 -5.85 -14.90 3.82
N VAL A 121 -6.67 -14.78 2.76
CA VAL A 121 -8.09 -14.40 2.90
C VAL A 121 -8.83 -15.40 3.77
N LYS A 122 -8.63 -16.70 3.52
CA LYS A 122 -9.24 -17.77 4.32
C LYS A 122 -8.81 -17.67 5.78
N PHE A 123 -7.51 -17.56 6.05
CA PHE A 123 -6.97 -17.40 7.40
C PHE A 123 -7.61 -16.24 8.15
N TYR A 124 -7.73 -15.06 7.53
CA TYR A 124 -8.30 -13.89 8.19
C TYR A 124 -9.79 -14.08 8.52
N TYR A 125 -10.57 -14.62 7.59
CA TYR A 125 -12.00 -14.90 7.81
C TYR A 125 -12.22 -16.00 8.85
N ASP A 126 -11.45 -17.09 8.79
CA ASP A 126 -11.53 -18.16 9.79
C ASP A 126 -11.20 -17.62 11.18
N THR A 127 -10.19 -16.74 11.30
CA THR A 127 -9.85 -16.10 12.58
C THR A 127 -11.02 -15.29 13.14
N LEU A 128 -11.75 -14.55 12.31
CA LEU A 128 -12.94 -13.82 12.74
C LEU A 128 -14.08 -14.75 13.17
N LEU A 129 -14.31 -15.81 12.39
CA LEU A 129 -15.37 -16.77 12.66
C LEU A 129 -15.09 -17.58 13.94
N ASP A 130 -13.83 -17.96 14.18
CA ASP A 130 -13.39 -18.63 15.40
C ASP A 130 -13.56 -17.75 16.66
N MET A 131 -13.49 -16.43 16.48
CA MET A 131 -13.83 -15.44 17.52
C MET A 131 -15.34 -15.21 17.66
N GLY A 132 -16.18 -15.86 16.86
CA GLY A 132 -17.63 -15.64 16.83
C GLY A 132 -18.06 -14.34 16.17
N SER A 133 -17.18 -13.69 15.41
CA SER A 133 -17.46 -12.44 14.70
C SER A 133 -17.92 -12.71 13.27
N PHE A 134 -19.08 -12.15 12.91
CA PHE A 134 -19.61 -12.17 11.55
C PHE A 134 -19.36 -10.85 10.80
N ASN A 135 -18.60 -9.93 11.39
CA ASN A 135 -18.19 -8.67 10.75
C ASN A 135 -17.04 -8.96 9.77
N LEU A 136 -17.35 -9.66 8.68
CA LEU A 136 -16.38 -10.00 7.64
C LEU A 136 -16.17 -8.80 6.72
N PRO A 137 -14.95 -8.28 6.57
CA PRO A 137 -14.68 -7.19 5.63
C PRO A 137 -14.81 -7.71 4.19
N PRO A 138 -15.08 -6.84 3.20
CA PRO A 138 -15.07 -7.24 1.79
C PRO A 138 -13.74 -7.91 1.41
N VAL A 139 -13.78 -8.95 0.58
CA VAL A 139 -12.57 -9.70 0.18
C VAL A 139 -11.48 -8.79 -0.39
N ARG A 140 -11.87 -7.74 -1.13
CA ARG A 140 -10.95 -6.73 -1.68
C ARG A 140 -10.14 -6.00 -0.60
N THR A 141 -10.74 -5.75 0.57
CA THR A 141 -10.08 -5.09 1.69
C THR A 141 -8.98 -6.00 2.26
N VAL A 142 -9.31 -7.28 2.46
CA VAL A 142 -8.35 -8.28 2.95
C VAL A 142 -7.21 -8.48 1.95
N VAL A 143 -7.53 -8.53 0.66
CA VAL A 143 -6.52 -8.59 -0.41
C VAL A 143 -5.64 -7.33 -0.45
N GLY A 144 -6.16 -6.15 -0.10
CA GLY A 144 -5.36 -4.93 0.04
C GLY A 144 -4.30 -5.04 1.14
N TRP A 145 -4.64 -5.62 2.29
CA TRP A 145 -3.68 -5.91 3.36
C TRP A 145 -2.60 -6.89 2.89
N TRP A 146 -3.00 -7.95 2.20
CA TRP A 146 -2.09 -8.91 1.59
C TRP A 146 -1.08 -8.26 0.63
N TYR A 147 -1.53 -7.34 -0.24
CA TYR A 147 -0.63 -6.64 -1.17
C TYR A 147 0.40 -5.78 -0.46
N SER A 148 0.08 -5.22 0.71
CA SER A 148 1.04 -4.47 1.51
C SER A 148 2.20 -5.37 1.99
N ILE A 149 1.90 -6.62 2.33
CA ILE A 149 2.89 -7.62 2.76
C ILE A 149 3.74 -8.06 1.57
N ILE A 150 3.10 -8.46 0.45
CA ILE A 150 3.81 -8.85 -0.78
C ILE A 150 4.74 -7.74 -1.27
N SER A 151 4.27 -6.50 -1.25
CA SER A 151 5.06 -5.37 -1.72
C SER A 151 6.33 -5.19 -0.90
N TRP A 152 6.29 -5.49 0.40
CA TRP A 152 7.47 -5.45 1.27
C TRP A 152 8.37 -6.67 1.06
N THR A 153 7.80 -7.87 0.94
CA THR A 153 8.60 -9.11 0.82
C THR A 153 9.26 -9.27 -0.54
N ALA A 154 8.73 -8.61 -1.59
CA ALA A 154 9.23 -8.70 -2.97
C ALA A 154 9.29 -10.13 -3.53
N THR A 155 8.39 -11.02 -3.10
CA THR A 155 8.37 -12.45 -3.45
C THR A 155 7.44 -12.79 -4.62
N GLY A 156 6.89 -11.79 -5.31
CA GLY A 156 5.90 -11.99 -6.37
C GLY A 156 4.51 -12.22 -5.80
N SER A 157 3.74 -13.20 -6.30
CA SER A 157 2.34 -13.42 -5.90
C SER A 157 2.14 -14.29 -4.66
N GLN A 158 3.23 -14.84 -4.10
CA GLN A 158 3.21 -15.78 -2.99
C GLN A 158 4.28 -15.41 -1.96
N ILE A 159 4.11 -15.76 -0.69
CA ILE A 159 5.07 -15.44 0.37
C ILE A 159 5.54 -16.72 1.09
N PRO A 160 6.80 -17.13 0.91
CA PRO A 160 7.39 -18.23 1.68
C PRO A 160 7.43 -17.92 3.19
N TYR A 161 7.46 -18.97 4.03
CA TYR A 161 7.53 -18.84 5.49
C TYR A 161 8.57 -17.84 5.96
N LYS A 162 9.81 -17.95 5.47
CA LYS A 162 10.92 -17.08 5.89
C LYS A 162 10.61 -15.61 5.62
N ASN A 163 10.12 -15.28 4.44
CA ASN A 163 9.77 -13.90 4.07
C ASN A 163 8.57 -13.37 4.87
N PHE A 164 7.58 -14.22 5.16
CA PHE A 164 6.44 -13.80 5.98
C PHE A 164 6.86 -13.55 7.42
N ASN A 165 7.72 -14.43 7.96
CA ASN A 165 8.36 -14.24 9.25
C ASN A 165 9.18 -12.94 9.27
N ASP A 166 10.06 -12.74 8.29
CA ASP A 166 10.90 -11.53 8.21
C ASP A 166 10.05 -10.24 8.15
N TRP A 167 8.91 -10.26 7.44
CA TRP A 167 7.98 -9.14 7.46
C TRP A 167 7.47 -8.83 8.87
N LEU A 168 7.14 -9.84 9.69
CA LEU A 168 6.70 -9.66 11.08
C LEU A 168 7.78 -9.11 12.01
N HIS A 169 9.05 -9.28 11.66
CA HIS A 169 10.17 -8.83 12.49
C HIS A 169 10.78 -7.49 12.03
N TYR A 170 10.75 -7.21 10.72
CA TYR A 170 11.58 -6.16 10.12
C TYR A 170 10.82 -5.16 9.23
N SER A 171 9.50 -5.31 9.04
CA SER A 171 8.75 -4.36 8.21
C SER A 171 8.48 -3.00 8.87
N ASN A 172 8.83 -2.84 10.14
CA ASN A 172 8.73 -1.59 10.87
C ASN A 172 10.01 -0.74 10.67
N PRO A 173 9.94 0.41 9.99
CA PRO A 173 11.11 1.27 9.74
C PRO A 173 11.66 1.94 11.02
N SER A 174 10.87 1.97 12.10
CA SER A 174 11.24 2.63 13.35
C SER A 174 12.21 1.80 14.21
N VAL A 175 12.48 0.55 13.84
CA VAL A 175 13.56 -0.26 14.42
C VAL A 175 14.82 -0.03 13.58
N GLU A 176 15.35 1.20 13.62
CA GLU A 176 16.76 1.38 13.27
C GLU A 176 17.55 0.55 14.30
N PRO A 177 18.48 -0.33 13.89
CA PRO A 177 19.29 -1.07 14.84
C PRO A 177 19.93 -0.01 15.74
N GLN A 178 19.56 0.01 17.02
CA GLN A 178 20.30 0.85 17.95
C GLN A 178 21.74 0.40 17.84
N GLN A 179 22.57 1.22 17.19
CA GLN A 179 24.00 1.05 17.20
C GLN A 179 24.37 0.88 18.66
N SER A 180 24.89 -0.30 18.97
CA SER A 180 25.40 -0.64 20.29
C SER A 180 26.21 0.57 20.78
N PRO A 181 25.95 1.13 21.98
CA PRO A 181 26.70 2.27 22.44
C PRO A 181 28.18 1.87 22.40
N HIS A 182 28.94 2.56 21.55
CA HIS A 182 30.38 2.51 21.53
C HIS A 182 30.81 3.00 22.92
N ILE A 183 31.07 2.05 23.82
CA ILE A 183 31.74 2.35 25.08
C ILE A 183 33.19 2.52 24.69
N ASP A 184 33.59 3.76 24.44
CA ASP A 184 34.99 4.14 24.34
C ASP A 184 35.59 4.08 25.76
N GLY A 185 35.92 2.87 26.17
CA GLY A 185 36.70 2.59 27.36
C GLY A 185 38.15 2.36 26.97
N GLU A 186 38.94 3.42 26.94
CA GLU A 186 40.40 3.33 27.02
C GLU A 186 40.78 2.66 28.35
N HIS A 187 41.19 1.39 28.30
CA HIS A 187 42.08 0.82 29.30
C HIS A 187 43.06 -0.15 28.64
N GLU A 188 44.33 0.23 28.76
CA GLU A 188 45.51 -0.56 28.45
C GLU A 188 45.51 -1.87 29.24
N GLY A 189 45.94 -2.96 28.61
CA GLY A 189 46.13 -4.25 29.27
C GLY A 189 46.50 -5.37 28.31
N GLU A 190 47.76 -5.75 28.33
CA GLU A 190 48.47 -6.66 27.42
C GLU A 190 47.97 -8.13 27.40
N ASN A 191 48.30 -8.79 26.28
CA ASN A 191 48.58 -10.23 26.09
C ASN A 191 47.45 -11.27 26.28
N ALA A 192 47.02 -11.90 25.17
CA ALA A 192 47.66 -13.12 24.66
C ALA A 192 46.91 -13.69 23.42
N HIS A 193 47.72 -14.20 22.49
CA HIS A 193 47.37 -14.93 21.28
C HIS A 193 46.29 -16.02 21.42
N ALA A 194 45.34 -16.04 20.49
CA ALA A 194 44.94 -17.26 19.79
C ALA A 194 44.35 -16.92 18.42
N HIS A 195 44.91 -17.59 17.43
CA HIS A 195 44.78 -17.41 16.00
C HIS A 195 43.60 -18.27 15.49
N LEU A 196 42.64 -17.70 14.76
CA LEU A 196 41.81 -18.45 13.81
C LEU A 196 41.33 -17.51 12.70
N HIS A 197 41.78 -17.83 11.49
CA HIS A 197 41.50 -17.14 10.23
C HIS A 197 40.04 -17.34 9.79
N GLY A 198 39.43 -16.26 9.30
CA GLY A 198 38.21 -16.28 8.49
C GLY A 198 38.11 -14.97 7.71
N HIS A 199 38.53 -14.97 6.45
CA HIS A 199 38.45 -13.83 5.53
C HIS A 199 36.99 -13.38 5.30
N PRO A 200 36.75 -12.06 5.15
CA PRO A 200 35.52 -11.53 4.57
C PRO A 200 35.57 -11.65 3.03
N GLN A 201 34.52 -12.21 2.43
CA GLN A 201 34.28 -12.07 1.00
C GLN A 201 33.74 -10.67 0.74
N GLU A 202 34.57 -9.85 0.09
CA GLU A 202 34.15 -8.67 -0.64
C GLU A 202 33.16 -9.07 -1.74
N MET A 203 31.99 -8.45 -1.78
CA MET A 203 31.12 -8.47 -2.96
C MET A 203 31.43 -7.24 -3.81
N PRO A 204 31.90 -7.40 -5.06
CA PRO A 204 32.05 -6.27 -5.96
C PRO A 204 30.68 -5.81 -6.46
N ALA A 205 30.48 -4.50 -6.40
CA ALA A 205 29.52 -3.80 -7.24
C ALA A 205 30.01 -3.82 -8.69
N ASP A 206 29.17 -4.29 -9.62
CA ASP A 206 28.97 -3.77 -10.98
C ASP A 206 28.22 -4.79 -11.86
N GLY A 207 27.42 -4.27 -12.81
CA GLY A 207 26.82 -5.04 -13.92
C GLY A 207 25.28 -5.03 -13.87
N ASP A 208 24.58 -4.01 -14.36
CA ASP A 208 24.40 -3.60 -15.77
C ASP A 208 23.35 -4.41 -16.54
N ASN A 209 22.59 -3.67 -17.33
CA ASN A 209 21.35 -3.99 -18.00
C ASN A 209 21.53 -5.02 -19.13
N THR A 210 20.89 -6.18 -19.03
CA THR A 210 20.51 -6.97 -20.22
C THR A 210 19.28 -7.83 -19.93
N HIS A 211 18.08 -7.33 -20.26
CA HIS A 211 16.90 -8.16 -20.51
C HIS A 211 16.07 -7.57 -21.66
N GLN A 212 16.62 -7.61 -22.86
CA GLN A 212 15.86 -7.55 -24.12
C GLN A 212 16.60 -8.39 -25.17
N ALA A 213 16.17 -9.64 -25.35
CA ALA A 213 16.23 -10.38 -26.62
C ALA A 213 15.90 -11.85 -26.38
N LEU A 214 14.64 -12.24 -26.53
CA LEU A 214 14.26 -13.62 -26.85
C LEU A 214 12.77 -13.65 -27.23
N PHE A 215 12.43 -13.12 -28.41
CA PHE A 215 11.23 -13.47 -29.19
C PHE A 215 11.25 -12.70 -30.51
N ALA A 216 11.88 -13.25 -31.55
CA ALA A 216 11.55 -13.05 -32.96
C ALA A 216 12.63 -13.70 -33.84
N SER A 217 12.46 -14.99 -34.14
CA SER A 217 13.06 -15.58 -35.34
C SER A 217 12.04 -16.55 -35.89
N LEU A 218 11.37 -16.12 -36.97
CA LEU A 218 10.78 -16.93 -38.03
C LEU A 218 9.90 -16.00 -38.88
N GLN A 219 10.53 -15.31 -39.83
CA GLN A 219 9.95 -15.01 -41.15
C GLN A 219 11.07 -14.44 -42.02
N GLY A 220 11.39 -15.19 -43.07
CA GLY A 220 12.46 -14.85 -43.99
C GLY A 220 12.15 -13.64 -44.86
N ASN A 221 13.21 -13.06 -45.42
CA ASN A 221 13.13 -12.65 -46.81
C ASN A 221 14.49 -12.62 -47.49
N SER A 222 14.41 -13.07 -48.73
CA SER A 222 15.42 -13.08 -49.78
C SER A 222 16.04 -11.70 -49.99
N SER A 223 17.37 -11.66 -50.11
CA SER A 223 18.12 -10.51 -50.61
C SER A 223 18.91 -10.93 -51.85
N THR A 224 18.46 -10.48 -53.02
CA THR A 224 19.28 -10.44 -54.23
C THR A 224 19.98 -9.09 -54.32
N SER A 225 21.29 -9.16 -54.57
CA SER A 225 22.26 -8.08 -54.69
C SER A 225 22.09 -7.25 -55.96
N ASN A 226 22.15 -5.92 -55.81
CA ASN A 226 22.43 -4.98 -56.90
C ASN A 226 23.95 -4.80 -57.08
N THR A 227 24.39 -4.67 -58.34
CA THR A 227 25.70 -4.13 -58.73
C THR A 227 25.49 -3.01 -59.76
N SER A 228 26.20 -1.88 -59.53
CA SER A 228 26.85 -0.92 -60.47
C SER A 228 26.35 -0.81 -61.92
N ASP A 229 26.25 0.33 -62.60
CA ASP A 229 27.05 1.57 -62.59
C ASP A 229 26.32 2.65 -63.48
N PRO A 230 26.82 3.89 -63.63
CA PRO A 230 26.09 5.10 -64.06
C PRO A 230 26.33 5.49 -65.52
N THR A 231 25.48 6.40 -66.04
CA THR A 231 25.89 7.56 -66.89
C THR A 231 24.69 8.39 -67.37
N GLU A 232 24.97 9.69 -67.57
CA GLU A 232 24.30 10.69 -68.43
C GLU A 232 22.88 11.15 -68.03
N SER A 233 22.71 12.42 -67.62
CA SER A 233 22.75 13.66 -68.40
C SER A 233 21.51 13.88 -69.27
N THR A 234 20.96 15.10 -69.17
CA THR A 234 19.81 15.72 -69.86
C THR A 234 18.40 15.21 -69.53
N ASP A 235 17.71 15.88 -68.57
CA ASP A 235 16.38 16.48 -68.82
C ASP A 235 15.82 17.20 -67.57
N MET A 236 16.20 18.46 -67.36
CA MET A 236 15.75 19.24 -66.19
C MET A 236 14.46 20.06 -66.44
N ALA A 237 13.76 19.84 -67.55
CA ALA A 237 12.51 20.54 -67.87
C ALA A 237 11.24 19.66 -67.75
N ALA A 238 11.37 18.33 -67.59
CA ALA A 238 10.23 17.42 -67.48
C ALA A 238 9.84 17.06 -66.03
N HIS A 239 10.63 17.45 -65.02
CA HIS A 239 10.40 17.06 -63.62
C HIS A 239 9.51 18.02 -62.82
N MET A 240 9.30 19.26 -63.28
CA MET A 240 8.43 20.23 -62.57
C MET A 240 6.93 20.13 -62.90
N ARG A 241 6.48 19.15 -63.71
CA ARG A 241 5.03 18.90 -63.93
C ARG A 241 4.52 17.56 -63.38
N ARG A 242 5.33 16.81 -62.62
CA ARG A 242 4.91 15.61 -61.86
C ARG A 242 4.86 15.82 -60.34
N ALA A 243 4.90 17.07 -59.86
CA ALA A 243 4.75 17.41 -58.43
C ALA A 243 3.32 17.80 -58.02
N ALA A 244 2.32 17.68 -58.91
CA ALA A 244 0.93 18.09 -58.63
C ALA A 244 -0.09 16.93 -58.60
N SER A 245 0.37 15.67 -58.52
CA SER A 245 -0.53 14.50 -58.50
C SER A 245 -0.03 13.38 -57.56
N ALA A 246 0.69 13.73 -56.49
CA ALA A 246 0.81 12.84 -55.35
C ALA A 246 -0.54 12.86 -54.63
N ALA A 247 -1.39 11.93 -55.05
CA ALA A 247 -2.72 11.69 -54.52
C ALA A 247 -2.69 11.70 -52.99
N SER A 248 -3.54 12.56 -52.43
CA SER A 248 -4.04 12.54 -51.06
C SER A 248 -4.55 11.15 -50.71
N SER A 249 -3.63 10.26 -50.37
CA SER A 249 -3.91 8.98 -49.75
C SER A 249 -4.04 9.28 -48.27
N SER A 250 -5.18 9.83 -47.89
CA SER A 250 -5.57 9.98 -46.49
C SER A 250 -5.73 8.57 -45.92
N ALA A 251 -4.60 7.98 -45.52
CA ALA A 251 -4.57 6.79 -44.70
C ALA A 251 -5.35 7.15 -43.44
N SER A 252 -6.57 6.61 -43.33
CA SER A 252 -7.38 6.73 -42.13
C SER A 252 -6.57 6.11 -41.00
N ALA A 253 -5.96 6.97 -40.17
CA ALA A 253 -5.23 6.53 -39.01
C ALA A 253 -6.19 5.67 -38.18
N ALA A 254 -5.77 4.44 -37.85
CA ALA A 254 -6.53 3.60 -36.95
C ALA A 254 -6.88 4.41 -35.70
N PRO A 255 -8.12 4.30 -35.18
CA PRO A 255 -8.52 5.08 -34.02
C PRO A 255 -7.53 4.84 -32.89
N ALA A 256 -7.00 5.92 -32.32
CA ALA A 256 -6.06 5.84 -31.22
C ALA A 256 -6.71 5.06 -30.07
N LYS A 257 -5.97 4.08 -29.51
CA LYS A 257 -6.44 3.30 -28.36
C LYS A 257 -6.65 4.26 -27.17
N VAL A 258 -7.84 4.19 -26.57
CA VAL A 258 -8.21 5.00 -25.41
C VAL A 258 -7.88 4.22 -24.14
N TYR A 259 -7.20 4.87 -23.20
CA TYR A 259 -6.82 4.30 -21.91
C TYR A 259 -7.61 4.99 -20.80
N THR A 260 -8.30 4.19 -19.99
CA THR A 260 -9.06 4.68 -18.83
C THR A 260 -8.54 4.05 -17.54
N TYR A 261 -8.13 4.88 -16.59
CA TYR A 261 -7.72 4.45 -15.25
C TYR A 261 -8.84 4.74 -14.26
N HIS A 262 -9.33 3.68 -13.62
CA HIS A 262 -10.40 3.75 -12.62
C HIS A 262 -9.79 3.67 -11.22
N ILE A 263 -10.13 4.64 -10.36
CA ILE A 263 -9.76 4.61 -8.94
C ILE A 263 -11.03 4.46 -8.09
N ASP A 264 -11.11 3.39 -7.30
CA ASP A 264 -12.23 3.15 -6.39
C ASP A 264 -12.03 3.94 -5.08
N CYS A 265 -12.84 4.98 -4.90
CA CYS A 265 -12.79 5.85 -3.74
C CYS A 265 -13.30 5.21 -2.44
N ASN A 266 -13.88 4.00 -2.50
CA ASN A 266 -14.09 3.19 -1.29
C ASN A 266 -12.79 2.54 -0.80
N THR A 267 -11.83 2.31 -1.70
CA THR A 267 -10.54 1.67 -1.39
C THR A 267 -9.49 2.72 -1.04
N TYR A 268 -9.50 3.85 -1.75
CA TYR A 268 -8.52 4.94 -1.61
C TYR A 268 -9.23 6.27 -1.30
N ALA A 269 -9.90 6.34 -0.15
CA ALA A 269 -10.77 7.47 0.20
C ALA A 269 -10.02 8.80 0.35
N ASP A 270 -8.89 8.81 1.05
CA ASP A 270 -8.09 10.03 1.31
C ASP A 270 -7.31 10.47 0.05
N VAL A 271 -6.82 9.52 -0.76
CA VAL A 271 -6.21 9.82 -2.07
C VAL A 271 -7.28 10.38 -3.02
N CYS A 272 -8.44 9.73 -3.11
CA CYS A 272 -9.56 10.24 -3.88
C CYS A 272 -9.99 11.63 -3.44
N GLU A 273 -9.95 11.95 -2.13
CA GLU A 273 -10.25 13.29 -1.65
C GLU A 273 -9.30 14.34 -2.26
N ASN A 274 -8.01 14.04 -2.37
CA ASN A 274 -7.05 14.93 -3.04
C ASN A 274 -7.33 15.08 -4.53
N TRP A 275 -7.64 13.98 -5.21
CA TRP A 275 -7.88 13.99 -6.65
C TRP A 275 -9.15 14.72 -7.01
N CYS A 276 -10.18 14.48 -6.22
CA CYS A 276 -11.43 15.21 -6.27
C CYS A 276 -11.24 16.71 -6.05
N PHE A 277 -10.44 17.10 -5.05
CA PHE A 277 -10.08 18.51 -4.86
C PHE A 277 -9.38 19.09 -6.08
N TYR A 278 -8.43 18.35 -6.67
CA TYR A 278 -7.74 18.79 -7.88
C TYR A 278 -8.72 19.08 -9.02
N VAL A 279 -9.59 18.12 -9.32
CA VAL A 279 -10.49 18.18 -10.47
C VAL A 279 -11.58 19.23 -10.28
N PHE A 280 -12.29 19.15 -9.15
CA PHE A 280 -13.50 19.96 -8.95
C PHE A 280 -13.21 21.34 -8.40
N CYS A 281 -12.13 21.51 -7.64
CA CYS A 281 -11.84 22.76 -6.95
C CYS A 281 -10.66 23.51 -7.55
N LYS A 282 -9.57 22.81 -7.92
CA LYS A 282 -8.38 23.47 -8.45
C LYS A 282 -8.47 23.76 -9.95
N GLN A 283 -8.96 22.80 -10.73
CA GLN A 283 -9.17 22.97 -12.17
C GLN A 283 -10.48 23.71 -12.50
N GLY A 284 -11.38 23.88 -11.51
CA GLY A 284 -12.67 24.53 -11.71
C GLY A 284 -13.63 23.75 -12.62
N GLY A 285 -13.34 22.47 -12.88
CA GLY A 285 -14.12 21.63 -13.80
C GLY A 285 -15.17 20.79 -13.08
N ALA A 286 -16.36 20.66 -13.66
CA ALA A 286 -17.43 19.80 -13.16
C ALA A 286 -17.33 18.33 -13.63
N GLN A 287 -16.18 17.91 -14.17
CA GLN A 287 -16.06 16.59 -14.81
C GLN A 287 -15.50 15.54 -13.86
N ALA A 288 -16.14 14.37 -13.78
CA ALA A 288 -15.69 13.15 -13.09
C ALA A 288 -14.31 12.67 -13.51
N ALA A 289 -13.98 13.02 -14.74
CA ALA A 289 -12.88 12.46 -15.48
C ALA A 289 -12.03 13.58 -16.04
N TRP A 290 -10.74 13.33 -16.06
CA TRP A 290 -9.76 14.25 -16.63
C TRP A 290 -8.66 13.45 -17.29
N THR A 291 -8.00 14.07 -18.25
CA THR A 291 -6.90 13.43 -18.97
C THR A 291 -5.57 13.83 -18.35
N VAL A 292 -4.72 12.85 -18.10
CA VAL A 292 -3.30 13.04 -17.79
C VAL A 292 -2.46 12.38 -18.86
N ASN A 293 -1.27 12.90 -19.10
CA ASN A 293 -0.31 12.26 -20.02
C ASN A 293 0.78 11.59 -19.21
N VAL A 294 1.10 10.33 -19.52
CA VAL A 294 2.22 9.62 -18.87
C VAL A 294 3.52 10.37 -19.15
N ALA A 295 4.32 10.63 -18.13
CA ALA A 295 5.65 11.22 -18.28
C ALA A 295 6.54 10.78 -17.12
N ARG A 296 7.49 9.88 -17.38
CA ARG A 296 8.32 9.28 -16.33
C ARG A 296 9.68 9.93 -16.19
N ALA A 297 10.26 10.41 -17.30
CA ALA A 297 11.62 10.95 -17.33
C ALA A 297 11.88 12.02 -16.26
N ASP A 298 10.96 12.99 -16.11
CA ASP A 298 11.12 14.09 -15.15
C ASP A 298 10.30 13.91 -13.86
N ALA A 299 9.89 12.69 -13.51
CA ALA A 299 9.08 12.47 -12.32
C ALA A 299 9.80 12.95 -11.03
N ALA A 300 11.10 12.73 -10.92
CA ALA A 300 11.88 13.23 -9.79
C ALA A 300 11.89 14.78 -9.72
N ALA A 301 12.04 15.44 -10.85
CA ALA A 301 12.02 16.91 -10.95
C ALA A 301 10.63 17.47 -10.60
N ARG A 302 9.56 16.92 -11.20
CA ARG A 302 8.18 17.31 -10.88
C ARG A 302 7.87 17.11 -9.41
N ARG A 303 8.27 15.99 -8.80
CA ARG A 303 8.08 15.78 -7.36
C ARG A 303 8.78 16.84 -6.52
N LYS A 304 10.00 17.24 -6.90
CA LYS A 304 10.75 18.33 -6.27
C LYS A 304 10.02 19.68 -6.38
N ASP A 305 9.43 19.96 -7.53
CA ASP A 305 8.75 21.23 -7.82
C ASP A 305 7.37 21.33 -7.15
N SER A 306 6.72 20.19 -6.90
CA SER A 306 5.47 20.13 -6.15
C SER A 306 5.66 20.54 -4.67
N GLN A 307 4.55 20.78 -3.96
CA GLN A 307 4.62 21.03 -2.51
C GLN A 307 5.04 19.80 -1.67
N CYS A 308 5.15 18.60 -2.27
CA CYS A 308 5.61 17.39 -1.60
C CYS A 308 7.14 17.22 -1.62
N GLY A 309 7.83 17.72 -2.65
CA GLY A 309 9.30 17.63 -2.72
C GLY A 309 10.06 18.78 -2.06
N LYS A 310 9.35 19.80 -1.53
CA LYS A 310 9.98 20.94 -0.82
C LYS A 310 10.58 20.49 0.51
N LEU A 311 11.87 20.16 0.52
CA LEU A 311 12.62 19.42 1.57
C LEU A 311 12.30 19.73 3.04
N LYS A 312 11.85 20.94 3.38
CA LYS A 312 11.09 21.30 4.58
C LYS A 312 10.72 22.79 4.52
N PRO A 313 9.52 23.18 4.93
CA PRO A 313 8.40 22.28 5.20
C PRO A 313 7.72 21.86 3.89
N ASN A 314 7.80 20.58 3.52
CA ASN A 314 6.82 20.04 2.56
C ASN A 314 5.48 19.95 3.30
N LYS A 315 4.37 19.94 2.56
CA LYS A 315 3.02 20.03 3.15
C LYS A 315 2.75 18.98 4.24
N CYS A 316 3.44 17.84 4.21
CA CYS A 316 3.28 16.73 5.15
C CYS A 316 4.46 16.51 6.10
N SER A 317 5.59 17.18 5.90
CA SER A 317 6.87 16.97 6.62
C SER A 317 7.15 18.04 7.67
N ASN A 318 6.17 18.87 8.01
CA ASN A 318 6.23 19.72 9.20
C ASN A 318 6.31 18.81 10.44
N LYS A 319 7.52 18.39 10.78
CA LYS A 319 7.93 17.72 12.03
C LYS A 319 7.90 18.67 13.24
N GLY A 320 7.22 19.82 13.12
CA GLY A 320 7.07 20.76 14.22
C GLY A 320 5.96 20.30 15.16
N THR A 321 6.23 20.36 16.46
CA THR A 321 5.25 20.21 17.55
C THR A 321 4.15 21.28 17.54
N GLY A 322 4.28 22.28 16.66
CA GLY A 322 3.22 23.18 16.27
C GLY A 322 2.52 22.63 15.04
N THR A 323 1.21 22.63 15.10
CA THR A 323 0.35 22.86 13.94
C THR A 323 1.11 23.54 12.79
N GLY A 324 1.00 23.03 11.55
CA GLY A 324 1.69 23.61 10.39
C GLY A 324 1.55 25.13 10.35
N ALA A 325 2.41 25.89 9.65
CA ALA A 325 2.56 27.36 9.76
C ALA A 325 1.29 28.26 9.85
N ASP A 326 0.09 27.74 9.60
CA ASP A 326 -1.23 28.33 9.79
C ASP A 326 -1.98 27.91 11.08
N GLY A 327 -1.39 27.13 11.97
CA GLY A 327 -2.03 26.69 13.20
C GLY A 327 -3.06 25.55 13.05
N LYS A 328 -3.20 24.92 11.86
CA LYS A 328 -4.42 24.13 11.53
C LYS A 328 -4.20 22.69 11.07
N TRP A 329 -2.97 22.28 10.84
CA TRP A 329 -2.67 20.90 10.45
C TRP A 329 -2.33 20.07 11.66
N PRO A 330 -2.85 18.84 11.81
CA PRO A 330 -2.28 17.89 12.74
C PRO A 330 -0.78 17.80 12.45
N ALA A 331 0.07 18.09 13.45
CA ALA A 331 1.49 17.84 13.35
C ALA A 331 1.69 16.41 12.84
N HIS A 332 2.64 16.21 11.94
CA HIS A 332 2.98 14.94 11.30
C HIS A 332 2.68 13.75 12.21
N LYS A 333 1.52 13.11 12.02
CA LYS A 333 1.25 11.83 12.67
C LYS A 333 2.03 10.80 11.88
N TYR A 334 2.82 9.97 12.55
CA TYR A 334 3.43 8.80 11.92
C TYR A 334 2.37 8.05 11.08
N GLY A 335 2.75 7.62 9.88
CA GLY A 335 1.84 6.92 8.96
C GLY A 335 1.07 7.78 7.96
N TYR A 336 1.54 9.00 7.60
CA TYR A 336 1.01 9.77 6.47
C TYR A 336 2.10 10.07 5.42
N ASP A 337 1.69 10.23 4.16
CA ASP A 337 2.56 10.62 3.04
C ASP A 337 1.91 11.76 2.23
N CYS A 338 2.73 12.46 1.45
CA CYS A 338 2.28 13.53 0.58
C CYS A 338 1.84 12.97 -0.78
N ASP A 339 0.53 12.96 -1.01
CA ASP A 339 -0.06 12.67 -2.31
C ASP A 339 -0.08 13.92 -3.20
N GLU A 340 0.04 13.70 -4.51
CA GLU A 340 0.08 14.73 -5.55
C GLU A 340 -0.91 14.39 -6.65
N GLN A 341 -1.74 15.36 -7.03
CA GLN A 341 -2.58 15.27 -8.22
C GLN A 341 -2.48 16.55 -9.08
N PRO A 342 -2.02 16.46 -10.34
CA PRO A 342 -1.56 15.27 -11.04
C PRO A 342 -0.27 14.73 -10.43
N LYS A 343 -0.05 13.43 -10.57
CA LYS A 343 1.12 12.76 -10.03
C LYS A 343 2.38 13.23 -10.74
N ALA A 344 3.52 13.15 -10.07
CA ALA A 344 4.81 13.45 -10.70
C ALA A 344 5.11 12.59 -11.94
N SER A 345 4.53 11.39 -12.04
CA SER A 345 4.60 10.54 -13.24
C SER A 345 3.69 11.00 -14.40
N ASN A 346 3.05 12.17 -14.27
CA ASN A 346 2.24 12.79 -15.32
C ASN A 346 2.91 14.07 -15.81
N ALA A 347 2.73 14.40 -17.09
CA ALA A 347 3.25 15.65 -17.67
C ALA A 347 2.66 16.90 -16.98
N GLN A 348 1.42 16.80 -16.48
CA GLN A 348 0.71 17.85 -15.75
C GLN A 348 1.09 17.91 -14.26
N GLY A 349 1.93 17.01 -13.78
CA GLY A 349 2.39 17.00 -12.39
C GLY A 349 3.43 18.07 -12.12
N GLY A 350 3.74 18.28 -10.84
CA GLY A 350 4.80 19.17 -10.38
C GLY A 350 4.26 20.47 -9.80
N ASP A 351 4.77 21.61 -10.26
CA ASP A 351 4.23 22.90 -9.83
C ASP A 351 2.76 23.00 -10.25
N GLY A 352 1.92 23.51 -9.34
CA GLY A 352 0.49 23.51 -9.57
C GLY A 352 -0.23 22.16 -9.36
N SER A 353 0.43 21.08 -8.93
CA SER A 353 -0.29 19.91 -8.39
C SER A 353 -1.05 20.27 -7.11
N ALA A 354 -2.23 19.69 -6.91
CA ALA A 354 -2.87 19.62 -5.60
C ALA A 354 -2.11 18.61 -4.74
N THR A 355 -1.78 19.00 -3.53
CA THR A 355 -1.03 18.15 -2.59
C THR A 355 -1.80 18.02 -1.29
N ARG A 356 -1.81 16.82 -0.70
CA ARG A 356 -2.43 16.55 0.60
C ARG A 356 -1.68 15.47 1.36
N CYS A 357 -1.86 15.48 2.67
CA CYS A 357 -1.36 14.40 3.52
C CYS A 357 -2.45 13.35 3.63
N VAL A 358 -2.12 12.16 3.17
CA VAL A 358 -3.00 10.99 3.12
C VAL A 358 -2.33 9.84 3.88
N PRO A 359 -3.05 8.84 4.40
CA PRO A 359 -2.44 7.71 5.07
C PRO A 359 -1.38 7.02 4.19
N LEU A 360 -0.22 6.70 4.77
CA LEU A 360 0.95 6.16 4.08
C LEU A 360 0.61 4.87 3.33
N THR A 361 -0.09 3.94 4.01
CA THR A 361 -0.49 2.65 3.42
C THR A 361 -1.39 2.86 2.21
N GLU A 362 -2.34 3.78 2.31
CA GLU A 362 -3.27 4.10 1.22
C GLU A 362 -2.53 4.72 0.02
N ASN A 363 -1.69 5.73 0.27
CA ASN A 363 -0.91 6.41 -0.78
C ASN A 363 0.02 5.46 -1.52
N ARG A 364 0.70 4.58 -0.79
CA ARG A 364 1.64 3.61 -1.37
C ARG A 364 0.90 2.53 -2.17
N SER A 365 -0.22 2.05 -1.65
CA SER A 365 -1.05 1.05 -2.34
C SER A 365 -1.60 1.62 -3.63
N GLU A 366 -2.19 2.82 -3.60
CA GLU A 366 -2.69 3.48 -4.81
C GLU A 366 -1.56 3.77 -5.80
N GLY A 367 -0.42 4.32 -5.33
CA GLY A 367 0.73 4.58 -6.18
C GLY A 367 1.27 3.33 -6.87
N THR A 368 1.18 2.16 -6.22
CA THR A 368 1.52 0.87 -6.81
C THR A 368 0.54 0.47 -7.90
N VAL A 369 -0.77 0.62 -7.66
CA VAL A 369 -1.81 0.33 -8.67
C VAL A 369 -1.64 1.23 -9.90
N TRP A 370 -1.45 2.53 -9.71
CA TRP A 370 -1.18 3.46 -10.80
C TRP A 370 0.10 3.09 -11.58
N LYS A 371 1.19 2.78 -10.88
CA LYS A 371 2.45 2.33 -11.50
C LYS A 371 2.24 1.07 -12.33
N ASN A 372 1.47 0.10 -11.82
CA ASN A 372 1.21 -1.15 -12.52
C ASN A 372 0.38 -0.90 -13.78
N PHE A 373 -0.64 -0.03 -13.70
CA PHE A 373 -1.46 0.36 -14.85
C PHE A 373 -0.63 0.97 -15.99
N ILE A 374 0.20 1.98 -15.71
CA ILE A 374 0.98 2.65 -16.78
C ILE A 374 2.12 1.79 -17.34
N ASN A 375 2.56 0.75 -16.63
CA ASN A 375 3.63 -0.15 -17.07
C ASN A 375 3.11 -1.49 -17.62
N GLY A 376 1.79 -1.65 -17.82
CA GLY A 376 1.21 -2.87 -18.37
C GLY A 376 1.27 -4.08 -17.44
N GLN A 377 1.39 -3.86 -16.13
CA GLN A 377 1.42 -4.92 -15.12
C GLN A 377 0.05 -5.15 -14.47
N ASP A 378 -0.95 -4.35 -14.84
CA ASP A 378 -2.32 -4.53 -14.40
C ASP A 378 -3.03 -5.62 -15.24
N ALA A 379 -3.88 -6.42 -14.60
CA ALA A 379 -4.58 -7.50 -15.30
C ALA A 379 -5.62 -6.99 -16.31
N SER A 380 -6.22 -5.82 -16.04
CA SER A 380 -7.18 -5.15 -16.92
C SER A 380 -6.50 -4.31 -18.00
N GLN A 381 -5.24 -3.91 -17.79
CA GLN A 381 -4.41 -3.21 -18.76
C GLN A 381 -2.98 -3.76 -18.81
N ARG A 382 -2.70 -4.59 -19.84
CA ARG A 382 -1.39 -5.20 -20.05
C ARG A 382 -0.46 -4.41 -20.97
N ASP A 383 -0.93 -3.31 -21.55
CA ASP A 383 -0.09 -2.48 -22.39
C ASP A 383 0.83 -1.61 -21.53
N TYR A 384 2.12 -1.62 -21.86
CA TYR A 384 3.01 -0.56 -21.41
C TYR A 384 2.63 0.75 -22.11
N LEU A 385 2.29 1.78 -21.33
CA LEU A 385 1.93 3.07 -21.88
C LEU A 385 3.20 3.87 -22.16
N ALA A 386 3.38 4.35 -23.39
CA ALA A 386 4.50 5.20 -23.73
C ALA A 386 4.39 6.55 -22.99
N ASP A 387 5.51 7.23 -22.81
CA ASP A 387 5.45 8.64 -22.39
C ASP A 387 4.67 9.42 -23.47
N THR A 388 3.93 10.46 -23.05
CA THR A 388 2.91 11.20 -23.81
C THR A 388 1.57 10.49 -24.03
N THR A 389 1.43 9.20 -23.70
CA THR A 389 0.13 8.52 -23.80
C THR A 389 -0.90 9.17 -22.87
N ALA A 390 -2.02 9.58 -23.45
CA ALA A 390 -3.16 10.15 -22.74
C ALA A 390 -3.95 9.05 -22.01
N VAL A 391 -4.22 9.29 -20.73
CA VAL A 391 -5.02 8.42 -19.86
C VAL A 391 -6.16 9.25 -19.28
N THR A 392 -7.38 8.80 -19.51
CA THR A 392 -8.56 9.34 -18.82
C THR A 392 -8.63 8.72 -17.43
N VAL A 393 -8.55 9.53 -16.39
CA VAL A 393 -8.73 9.08 -15.01
C VAL A 393 -10.19 9.24 -14.63
N VAL A 394 -10.78 8.25 -13.96
CA VAL A 394 -12.17 8.24 -13.50
C VAL A 394 -12.21 7.92 -12.02
N LEU A 395 -12.90 8.75 -11.23
CA LEU A 395 -13.20 8.46 -9.83
C LEU A 395 -14.44 7.57 -9.74
N ASP A 396 -14.26 6.31 -9.31
CA ASP A 396 -15.36 5.40 -9.03
C ASP A 396 -15.81 5.55 -7.57
N ASN A 397 -17.13 5.51 -7.34
CA ASN A 397 -17.75 5.65 -6.02
C ASN A 397 -17.26 6.88 -5.21
N PRO A 398 -17.15 8.08 -5.81
CA PRO A 398 -16.69 9.24 -5.07
C PRO A 398 -17.68 9.57 -3.95
N PRO A 399 -17.23 10.00 -2.77
CA PRO A 399 -18.11 10.32 -1.64
C PRO A 399 -19.10 11.43 -2.06
N SER A 400 -20.39 11.25 -1.75
CA SER A 400 -21.46 12.17 -2.18
C SER A 400 -21.70 13.32 -1.18
N GLY A 401 -21.62 14.59 -1.62
CA GLY A 401 -21.89 15.78 -0.79
C GLY A 401 -21.24 17.08 -1.28
N ALA A 402 -21.56 18.22 -0.64
CA ALA A 402 -21.30 19.56 -1.18
C ALA A 402 -19.84 20.07 -1.05
N LEU A 403 -19.20 20.15 -2.21
CA LEU A 403 -18.28 21.17 -2.78
C LEU A 403 -17.25 21.90 -1.89
N CYS A 404 -15.99 21.69 -2.24
CA CYS A 404 -14.91 22.69 -2.34
C CYS A 404 -14.78 23.74 -1.22
N LYS A 405 -14.85 23.34 0.06
CA LYS A 405 -14.28 24.16 1.13
C LYS A 405 -12.83 23.77 1.37
N SER A 406 -11.94 24.76 1.32
CA SER A 406 -10.53 24.56 1.68
C SER A 406 -10.41 24.02 3.10
N LEU A 407 -9.73 22.89 3.27
CA LEU A 407 -8.80 22.50 4.34
C LEU A 407 -8.93 23.24 5.69
N ARG A 408 -10.14 23.35 6.23
CA ARG A 408 -10.40 23.78 7.61
C ARG A 408 -11.19 22.65 8.26
N PRO A 409 -10.64 21.99 9.29
CA PRO A 409 -11.45 21.17 10.17
C PRO A 409 -12.67 21.98 10.65
N PRO A 410 -13.88 21.40 10.65
CA PRO A 410 -14.17 19.97 10.49
C PRO A 410 -14.60 19.53 9.07
N ALA A 411 -14.35 20.30 8.01
CA ALA A 411 -14.89 20.00 6.68
C ALA A 411 -13.99 19.03 5.88
N ARG A 412 -14.49 17.81 5.65
CA ARG A 412 -13.98 16.92 4.60
C ARG A 412 -14.31 17.51 3.22
N THR A 413 -13.42 17.35 2.26
CA THR A 413 -13.71 17.69 0.86
C THR A 413 -14.60 16.59 0.31
N VAL A 414 -15.72 16.97 -0.28
CA VAL A 414 -16.66 16.01 -0.83
C VAL A 414 -16.80 16.26 -2.31
N CYS A 415 -16.77 15.18 -3.08
CA CYS A 415 -16.89 15.22 -4.51
C CYS A 415 -18.35 15.48 -4.88
N PRO A 416 -18.60 16.28 -5.93
CA PRO A 416 -19.94 16.34 -6.46
C PRO A 416 -20.37 14.91 -6.78
N ARG A 417 -21.59 14.59 -6.36
CA ARG A 417 -22.27 13.41 -6.85
C ARG A 417 -22.40 13.61 -8.35
N LEU A 418 -21.60 12.88 -9.10
CA LEU A 418 -21.74 12.87 -10.54
C LEU A 418 -23.16 12.41 -10.82
N ALA A 419 -23.90 13.19 -11.60
CA ALA A 419 -25.11 12.69 -12.23
C ALA A 419 -24.67 11.37 -12.90
N SER A 420 -25.26 10.27 -12.46
CA SER A 420 -24.92 8.97 -13.01
C SER A 420 -25.12 9.04 -14.53
N ALA A 421 -24.40 8.26 -15.32
CA ALA A 421 -24.66 8.22 -16.77
C ALA A 421 -26.14 7.89 -17.08
N SER A 422 -26.85 7.24 -16.16
CA SER A 422 -28.30 7.04 -16.17
C SER A 422 -29.13 8.32 -15.97
N ASP A 423 -28.65 9.32 -15.23
CA ASP A 423 -29.35 10.60 -15.02
C ASP A 423 -29.25 11.51 -16.25
N ALA A 424 -28.17 11.41 -17.03
CA ALA A 424 -28.00 12.17 -18.26
C ALA A 424 -29.00 11.75 -19.37
N GLY A 425 -29.40 10.47 -19.39
CA GLY A 425 -30.45 9.98 -20.30
C GLY A 425 -31.85 10.50 -19.97
N VAL A 426 -32.15 10.77 -18.69
CA VAL A 426 -33.48 11.23 -18.25
C VAL A 426 -33.69 12.72 -18.54
N MET A 427 -32.62 13.53 -18.56
CA MET A 427 -32.73 14.95 -18.93
C MET A 427 -32.88 15.17 -20.45
N ASP A 428 -32.31 14.30 -21.30
CA ASP A 428 -32.47 14.40 -22.75
C ASP A 428 -33.90 14.05 -23.22
N ASP A 429 -34.59 13.17 -22.47
CA ASP A 429 -36.02 12.85 -22.72
C ASP A 429 -36.98 13.95 -22.25
N LEU A 430 -36.63 14.73 -21.22
CA LEU A 430 -37.44 15.85 -20.75
C LEU A 430 -37.31 17.11 -21.63
N VAL A 431 -36.16 17.29 -22.30
CA VAL A 431 -35.95 18.38 -23.27
C VAL A 431 -36.55 18.05 -24.64
N ARG A 432 -36.80 16.77 -24.96
CA ARG A 432 -37.54 16.36 -26.18
C ARG A 432 -39.05 16.35 -26.02
N GLN A 433 -39.57 16.54 -24.81
CA GLN A 433 -41.01 16.62 -24.51
C GLN A 433 -41.52 18.04 -24.23
N GLN A 434 -40.70 19.06 -24.50
CA GLN A 434 -41.10 20.47 -24.64
C GLN A 434 -40.80 20.93 -26.06
#